data_AF-A0A3M8G909-F1
#
_entry.id   AF-A0A3M8G909-F1
#
_cell.length_a   1.000
_cell.length_b   1.000
_cell.length_c   1.000
_cell.angle_alpha   90.00
_cell.angle_beta   90.00
_cell.angle_gamma   90.00
#
_symmetry.space_group_name_H-M   'P 1'
#
loop_
_entity.id
_entity.type
_entity.pdbx_description
1 polymer ?
#
loop_
_entity_poly.entity_id
_entity_poly.type
_entity_poly.pdbx_seq_one_letter_code
_entity_poly.pdbx_strand_id
1 'polypeptide(L)'
;MSLEKFIKEHKSAFDDQQMPADASLDFEARLKAELHNSNKIKRFKIMRYVAIAASIMLLATIGYVYNEDRKEQLAIRDNLVMALGDDQTSSTRLEAIYEIEDLYENQKEDEKILNAFFKILKEDSDSNSKIAVIDALLKFPDNQTVRNTLIDALGNEKEPLVQLKLIKSVAILREQRAKPNLEGIIEDKESLPIVKGNASALLAMLNQ
;
A
#
# COMPACT_ATOMS: atom_id res chain seq x y z
N MET A 1 -37.03 -62.40 19.84
CA MET A 1 -38.46 -62.52 20.19
C MET A 1 -39.06 -61.13 20.22
N SER A 2 -40.26 -60.92 19.67
CA SER A 2 -40.97 -59.63 19.81
C SER A 2 -41.49 -59.46 21.23
N LEU A 3 -41.56 -58.22 21.71
CA LEU A 3 -42.04 -57.86 23.06
C LEU A 3 -43.44 -58.44 23.31
N GLU A 4 -44.29 -58.37 22.29
CA GLU A 4 -45.64 -58.92 22.31
C GLU A 4 -45.65 -60.45 22.51
N LYS A 5 -44.73 -61.18 21.87
CA LYS A 5 -44.64 -62.63 21.99
C LYS A 5 -44.13 -63.05 23.38
N PHE A 6 -43.17 -62.32 23.92
CA PHE A 6 -42.62 -62.53 25.26
C PHE A 6 -43.66 -62.26 26.36
N ILE A 7 -44.38 -61.14 26.28
CA ILE A 7 -45.45 -60.80 27.23
C ILE A 7 -46.58 -61.83 27.17
N LYS A 8 -46.90 -62.32 25.97
CA LYS A 8 -47.95 -63.34 25.78
C LYS A 8 -47.57 -64.70 26.35
N GLU A 9 -46.30 -65.11 26.25
CA GLU A 9 -45.78 -66.35 26.86
C GLU A 9 -45.68 -66.26 28.39
N HIS A 10 -45.38 -65.08 28.93
CA HIS A 10 -45.19 -64.87 30.37
C HIS A 10 -46.37 -64.16 31.06
N LYS A 11 -47.55 -64.14 30.42
CA LYS A 11 -48.72 -63.36 30.87
C LYS A 11 -49.10 -63.60 32.34
N SER A 12 -49.10 -64.87 32.76
CA SER A 12 -49.42 -65.25 34.14
C SER A 12 -48.44 -64.73 35.19
N ALA A 13 -47.21 -64.39 34.80
CA ALA A 13 -46.22 -63.79 35.70
C ALA A 13 -46.48 -62.29 35.97
N PHE A 14 -47.36 -61.65 35.19
CA PHE A 14 -47.73 -60.24 35.32
C PHE A 14 -49.13 -60.05 35.92
N ASP A 15 -49.95 -61.10 36.00
CA ASP A 15 -51.36 -61.00 36.46
C ASP A 15 -51.46 -60.52 37.92
N ASP A 16 -50.45 -60.80 38.76
CA ASP A 16 -50.38 -60.36 40.17
C ASP A 16 -49.58 -59.06 40.38
N GLN A 17 -48.97 -58.51 39.32
CA GLN A 17 -48.19 -57.28 39.42
C GLN A 17 -49.11 -56.06 39.30
N GLN A 18 -49.34 -55.39 40.42
CA GLN A 18 -50.01 -54.09 40.42
C GLN A 18 -48.97 -52.97 40.24
N MET A 19 -49.36 -51.95 39.48
CA MET A 19 -48.55 -50.74 39.35
C MET A 19 -48.26 -50.19 40.76
N PRO A 20 -46.99 -49.88 41.10
CA PRO A 20 -46.67 -49.27 42.38
C PRO A 20 -47.50 -48.01 42.59
N ALA A 21 -48.01 -47.79 43.81
CA ALA A 21 -48.87 -46.65 44.10
C ALA A 21 -48.19 -45.29 43.85
N ASP A 22 -46.86 -45.27 43.88
CA ASP A 22 -45.99 -44.13 43.62
C ASP A 22 -45.44 -44.08 42.19
N ALA A 23 -45.81 -45.02 41.32
CA ALA A 23 -45.29 -45.07 39.94
C ALA A 23 -45.66 -43.83 39.12
N SER A 24 -46.81 -43.21 39.41
CA SER A 24 -47.20 -41.92 38.82
C SER A 24 -46.28 -40.79 39.28
N LEU A 25 -45.90 -40.78 40.56
CA LEU A 25 -44.99 -39.79 41.15
C LEU A 25 -43.55 -39.98 40.65
N ASP A 26 -43.05 -41.22 40.57
CA ASP A 26 -41.71 -41.50 40.03
C ASP A 26 -41.66 -41.22 38.52
N PHE A 27 -42.72 -41.56 37.78
CA PHE A 27 -42.84 -41.19 36.37
C PHE A 27 -42.90 -39.68 36.19
N GLU A 28 -43.68 -38.96 37.00
CA GLU A 28 -43.77 -37.50 36.92
C GLU A 28 -42.45 -36.83 37.30
N ALA A 29 -41.74 -37.33 38.32
CA ALA A 29 -40.42 -36.85 38.71
C ALA A 29 -39.39 -37.02 37.59
N ARG A 30 -39.35 -38.20 36.95
CA ARG A 30 -38.46 -38.48 35.82
C ARG A 30 -38.86 -37.71 34.56
N LEU A 31 -40.16 -37.61 34.28
CA LEU A 31 -40.69 -36.84 33.16
C LEU A 31 -40.32 -35.37 33.31
N LYS A 32 -40.43 -34.80 34.51
CA LYS A 32 -40.06 -33.42 34.81
C LYS A 32 -38.56 -33.20 34.72
N ALA A 33 -37.73 -34.18 35.12
CA ALA A 33 -36.28 -34.14 34.96
C ALA A 33 -35.86 -34.16 33.48
N GLU A 34 -36.53 -34.95 32.63
CA GLU A 34 -36.20 -35.08 31.20
C GLU A 34 -36.75 -33.91 30.36
N LEU A 35 -37.97 -33.42 30.63
CA LEU A 35 -38.57 -32.31 29.88
C LEU A 35 -37.86 -30.97 30.09
N HIS A 36 -37.23 -30.75 31.25
CA HIS A 36 -36.64 -29.45 31.63
C HIS A 36 -35.14 -29.35 31.39
N ASN A 37 -34.56 -30.15 30.49
CA ASN A 37 -33.19 -29.91 30.04
C ASN A 37 -33.12 -28.64 29.15
N SER A 38 -33.25 -27.47 29.78
CA SER A 38 -33.35 -26.12 29.19
C SER A 38 -32.03 -25.56 28.68
N ASN A 39 -31.05 -26.43 28.42
CA ASN A 39 -29.73 -26.06 27.92
C ASN A 39 -29.78 -25.30 26.59
N LYS A 40 -30.91 -25.32 25.86
CA LYS A 40 -31.12 -24.55 24.63
C LYS A 40 -31.04 -23.03 24.83
N ILE A 41 -31.56 -22.48 25.94
CA ILE A 41 -31.58 -21.01 26.16
C ILE A 41 -30.19 -20.49 26.55
N LYS A 42 -29.44 -21.25 27.38
CA LYS A 42 -28.04 -20.92 27.72
C LYS A 42 -27.13 -21.02 26.50
N ARG A 43 -27.29 -22.06 25.67
CA ARG A 43 -26.56 -22.21 24.39
C ARG A 43 -26.77 -21.02 23.44
N PHE A 44 -27.98 -20.49 23.33
CA PHE A 44 -28.26 -19.31 22.49
C PHE A 44 -27.57 -18.03 22.99
N LYS A 45 -27.56 -17.78 24.31
CA LYS A 45 -26.84 -16.61 24.87
C LYS A 45 -25.32 -16.74 24.71
N ILE A 46 -24.76 -17.92 24.97
CA ILE A 46 -23.33 -18.20 24.78
C ILE A 46 -22.96 -18.01 23.30
N MET A 47 -23.77 -18.53 22.37
CA MET A 47 -23.53 -18.39 20.93
C MET A 47 -23.53 -16.91 20.48
N ARG A 48 -24.40 -16.06 21.05
CA ARG A 48 -24.39 -14.61 20.77
C ARG A 48 -23.11 -13.93 21.26
N TYR A 49 -22.62 -14.25 22.46
CA TYR A 49 -21.35 -13.69 22.96
C TYR A 49 -20.14 -14.20 22.16
N VAL A 50 -20.13 -15.49 21.78
CA VAL A 50 -19.09 -16.06 20.91
C VAL A 50 -19.09 -15.38 19.54
N ALA A 51 -20.28 -15.13 18.96
CA ALA A 51 -20.39 -14.42 17.69
C ALA A 51 -19.83 -12.99 17.78
N ILE A 52 -20.18 -12.23 18.83
CA ILE A 52 -19.64 -10.87 19.05
C ILE A 52 -18.12 -10.89 19.22
N ALA A 53 -17.58 -11.81 20.03
CA ALA A 53 -16.14 -11.95 20.24
C ALA A 53 -15.39 -12.31 18.94
N ALA A 54 -15.94 -13.23 18.14
CA ALA A 54 -15.36 -13.59 16.85
C ALA A 54 -15.34 -12.41 15.86
N SER A 55 -16.40 -11.59 15.83
CA SER A 55 -16.42 -10.38 15.01
C SER A 55 -15.35 -9.35 15.43
N ILE A 56 -15.17 -9.15 16.74
CA ILE A 56 -14.12 -8.27 17.27
C ILE A 56 -12.74 -8.82 16.91
N MET A 57 -12.53 -10.14 17.06
CA MET A 57 -11.28 -10.79 16.71
C MET A 57 -10.96 -10.62 15.22
N LEU A 58 -11.95 -10.79 14.34
CA LEU A 58 -11.77 -10.58 12.90
C LEU A 58 -11.39 -9.14 12.56
N LEU A 59 -12.06 -8.15 13.16
CA LEU A 59 -11.70 -6.73 12.96
C LEU A 59 -10.30 -6.43 13.49
N ALA A 60 -9.92 -6.98 14.64
CA ALA A 60 -8.57 -6.84 15.18
C ALA A 60 -7.51 -7.47 14.27
N THR A 61 -7.79 -8.65 13.70
CA THR A 61 -6.87 -9.29 12.74
C THR A 61 -6.72 -8.49 11.46
N ILE A 62 -7.81 -7.94 10.91
CA ILE A 62 -7.76 -7.09 9.71
C ILE A 62 -6.96 -5.82 10.00
N GLY A 63 -7.20 -5.18 11.15
CA GLY A 63 -6.44 -4.00 11.57
C GLY A 63 -4.95 -4.29 11.78
N TYR A 64 -4.62 -5.46 12.34
CA TYR A 64 -3.24 -5.90 12.52
C TYR A 64 -2.53 -6.10 11.18
N VAL A 65 -3.13 -6.85 10.24
CA VAL A 65 -2.59 -7.07 8.89
C VAL A 65 -2.42 -5.76 8.13
N TYR A 66 -3.44 -4.89 8.13
CA TYR A 66 -3.38 -3.58 7.46
C TYR A 66 -2.23 -2.71 8.00
N ASN A 67 -1.99 -2.75 9.32
CA ASN A 67 -0.89 -2.00 9.93
C ASN A 67 0.48 -2.61 9.60
N GLU A 68 0.57 -3.93 9.45
CA GLU A 68 1.81 -4.63 9.08
C GLU A 68 2.20 -4.32 7.62
N ASP A 69 1.25 -4.42 6.69
CA ASP A 69 1.45 -4.06 5.27
C ASP A 69 1.92 -2.60 5.12
N ARG A 70 1.32 -1.68 5.89
CA ARG A 70 1.72 -0.26 5.90
C ARG A 70 3.14 -0.06 6.39
N LYS A 71 3.58 -0.81 7.41
CA LYS A 71 4.95 -0.73 7.92
C LYS A 71 5.95 -1.27 6.89
N GLU A 72 5.61 -2.36 6.23
CA GLU A 72 6.45 -2.95 5.19
C GLU A 72 6.65 -1.98 4.02
N GLN A 73 5.56 -1.35 3.53
CA GLN A 73 5.66 -0.34 2.47
C GLN A 73 6.54 0.84 2.89
N LEU A 74 6.39 1.34 4.12
CA LEU A 74 7.24 2.43 4.63
C LEU A 74 8.71 2.01 4.78
N ALA A 75 8.97 0.76 5.15
CA ALA A 75 10.33 0.23 5.24
C ALA A 75 10.99 0.11 3.85
N ILE A 76 10.26 -0.42 2.85
CA ILE A 76 10.72 -0.47 1.45
C ILE A 76 11.04 0.94 0.94
N ARG A 77 10.09 1.86 1.12
CA ARG A 77 10.24 3.28 0.79
C ARG A 77 11.49 3.91 1.42
N ASP A 78 11.75 3.64 2.70
CA ASP A 78 12.89 4.18 3.42
C ASP A 78 14.22 3.56 2.99
N ASN A 79 14.23 2.25 2.68
CA ASN A 79 15.41 1.58 2.13
C ASN A 79 15.76 2.13 0.73
N LEU A 80 14.75 2.35 -0.12
CA LEU A 80 14.96 2.94 -1.44
C LEU A 80 15.50 4.36 -1.34
N VAL A 81 14.95 5.19 -0.45
CA VAL A 81 15.51 6.54 -0.22
C VAL A 81 16.92 6.49 0.35
N MET A 82 17.25 5.49 1.18
CA MET A 82 18.63 5.30 1.65
C MET A 82 19.57 4.92 0.49
N ALA A 83 19.10 4.08 -0.44
CA ALA A 83 19.84 3.72 -1.66
C ALA A 83 20.08 4.90 -2.61
N LEU A 84 19.32 6.00 -2.46
CA LEU A 84 19.54 7.26 -3.18
C LEU A 84 20.65 8.15 -2.58
N GLY A 85 21.19 7.78 -1.41
CA GLY A 85 22.16 8.57 -0.65
C GLY A 85 23.51 8.76 -1.35
N ASP A 86 24.26 9.77 -0.93
CA ASP A 86 25.53 10.16 -1.58
C ASP A 86 26.68 9.19 -1.29
N ASP A 87 26.56 8.41 -0.22
CA ASP A 87 27.45 7.33 0.16
C ASP A 87 27.28 6.07 -0.71
N GLN A 88 26.23 6.02 -1.53
CA GLN A 88 25.91 4.88 -2.39
C GLN A 88 26.54 5.01 -3.77
N THR A 89 26.79 3.85 -4.40
CA THR A 89 27.33 3.80 -5.76
C THR A 89 26.33 4.32 -6.78
N SER A 90 26.82 4.86 -7.91
CA SER A 90 25.97 5.30 -9.03
C SER A 90 25.02 4.20 -9.53
N SER A 91 25.49 2.95 -9.59
CA SER A 91 24.65 1.82 -10.01
C SER A 91 23.50 1.56 -9.04
N THR A 92 23.79 1.56 -7.73
CA THR A 92 22.78 1.38 -6.67
C THR A 92 21.74 2.50 -6.70
N ARG A 93 22.19 3.74 -6.86
CA ARG A 93 21.32 4.91 -6.96
C ARG A 93 20.39 4.81 -8.17
N LEU A 94 20.95 4.45 -9.32
CA LEU A 94 20.20 4.31 -10.56
C LEU A 94 19.14 3.19 -10.48
N GLU A 95 19.51 2.04 -9.90
CA GLU A 95 18.57 0.94 -9.64
C GLU A 95 17.42 1.38 -8.75
N ALA A 96 17.72 2.09 -7.65
CA ALA A 96 16.70 2.61 -6.75
C ALA A 96 15.77 3.64 -7.41
N ILE A 97 16.28 4.50 -8.31
CA ILE A 97 15.45 5.45 -9.05
C ILE A 97 14.41 4.71 -9.90
N TYR A 98 14.82 3.69 -10.66
CA TYR A 98 13.90 2.91 -11.48
C TYR A 98 12.92 2.10 -10.65
N GLU A 99 13.36 1.49 -9.56
CA GLU A 99 12.46 0.76 -8.66
C GLU A 99 11.41 1.70 -8.02
N ILE A 100 11.80 2.93 -7.66
CA ILE A 100 10.85 3.95 -7.22
C ILE A 100 9.86 4.31 -8.33
N GLU A 101 10.34 4.52 -9.56
CA GLU A 101 9.47 4.84 -10.69
C GLU A 101 8.39 3.75 -10.89
N ASP A 102 8.79 2.48 -10.86
CA ASP A 102 7.91 1.33 -11.03
C ASP A 102 6.90 1.18 -9.87
N LEU A 103 7.36 1.29 -8.62
CA LEU A 103 6.52 1.05 -7.44
C LEU A 103 5.53 2.19 -7.16
N TYR A 104 5.90 3.44 -7.50
CA TYR A 104 5.15 4.64 -7.14
C TYR A 104 4.45 5.32 -8.34
N GLU A 105 4.50 4.75 -9.54
CA GLU A 105 3.92 5.35 -10.77
C GLU A 105 2.46 5.79 -10.59
N ASN A 106 1.65 5.01 -9.88
CA ASN A 106 0.21 5.25 -9.67
C ASN A 106 -0.14 5.64 -8.23
N GLN A 107 0.86 6.05 -7.45
CA GLN A 107 0.67 6.45 -6.07
C GLN A 107 0.67 7.98 -5.92
N LYS A 108 0.18 8.44 -4.76
CA LYS A 108 0.33 9.85 -4.39
C LYS A 108 1.82 10.16 -4.25
N GLU A 109 2.20 11.35 -4.70
CA GLU A 109 3.52 11.94 -4.48
C GLU A 109 4.01 11.75 -3.03
N ASP A 110 5.19 11.12 -2.89
CA ASP A 110 5.88 10.98 -1.62
C ASP A 110 6.94 12.07 -1.48
N GLU A 111 6.74 12.99 -0.54
CA GLU A 111 7.61 14.15 -0.35
C GLU A 111 9.06 13.77 -0.03
N LYS A 112 9.29 12.69 0.70
CA LYS A 112 10.64 12.30 1.11
C LYS A 112 11.37 11.59 -0.05
N ILE A 113 10.65 11.05 -1.05
CA ILE A 113 11.22 10.59 -2.33
C ILE A 113 11.56 11.80 -3.19
N LEU A 114 10.62 12.74 -3.35
CA LEU A 114 10.84 13.97 -4.12
C LEU A 114 12.04 14.77 -3.58
N ASN A 115 12.17 14.90 -2.26
CA ASN A 115 13.31 15.57 -1.66
C ASN A 115 14.64 14.87 -1.94
N ALA A 116 14.68 13.54 -1.96
CA ALA A 116 15.88 12.78 -2.33
C ALA A 116 16.24 12.99 -3.81
N PHE A 117 15.25 12.98 -4.71
CA PHE A 117 15.43 13.32 -6.11
C PHE A 117 15.94 14.76 -6.33
N PHE A 118 15.38 15.73 -5.61
CA PHE A 118 15.86 17.12 -5.67
C PHE A 118 17.30 17.26 -5.22
N LYS A 119 17.72 16.46 -4.22
CA LYS A 119 19.10 16.42 -3.74
C LYS A 119 20.05 15.93 -4.84
N ILE A 120 19.70 14.82 -5.52
CA ILE A 120 20.48 14.27 -6.64
C ILE A 120 20.67 15.31 -7.76
N LEU A 121 19.66 16.13 -8.06
CA LEU A 121 19.80 17.17 -9.09
C LEU A 121 20.67 18.34 -8.68
N LYS A 122 20.70 18.68 -7.39
CA LYS A 122 21.39 19.88 -6.88
C LYS A 122 22.85 19.60 -6.50
N GLU A 123 23.18 18.36 -6.16
CA GLU A 123 24.50 17.99 -5.67
C GLU A 123 25.38 17.39 -6.77
N ASP A 124 26.63 17.09 -6.43
CA ASP A 124 27.61 16.44 -7.31
C ASP A 124 27.30 14.94 -7.43
N SER A 125 26.16 14.63 -8.07
CA SER A 125 25.74 13.29 -8.46
C SER A 125 26.08 13.00 -9.92
N ASP A 126 26.20 11.73 -10.28
CA ASP A 126 26.54 11.33 -11.64
C ASP A 126 25.44 11.69 -12.66
N SER A 127 25.88 11.97 -13.89
CA SER A 127 25.02 12.44 -14.98
C SER A 127 23.87 11.49 -15.30
N ASN A 128 24.07 10.17 -15.15
CA ASN A 128 23.04 9.17 -15.44
C ASN A 128 21.94 9.20 -14.38
N SER A 129 22.31 9.26 -13.10
CA SER A 129 21.37 9.43 -11.99
C SER A 129 20.56 10.71 -12.12
N LYS A 130 21.19 11.84 -12.49
CA LYS A 130 20.49 13.10 -12.75
C LYS A 130 19.47 12.97 -13.88
N ILE A 131 19.85 12.34 -14.99
CA ILE A 131 18.94 12.11 -16.14
C ILE A 131 17.74 11.24 -15.73
N ALA A 132 17.99 10.14 -15.00
CA ALA A 132 16.93 9.25 -14.53
C ALA A 132 15.98 9.96 -13.55
N VAL A 133 16.52 10.77 -12.63
CA VAL A 133 15.69 11.59 -11.75
C VAL A 133 14.85 12.59 -12.54
N ILE A 134 15.40 13.24 -13.57
CA ILE A 134 14.62 14.15 -14.41
C ILE A 134 13.43 13.40 -15.06
N ASP A 135 13.65 12.18 -15.54
CA ASP A 135 12.57 11.33 -16.08
C ASP A 135 11.51 11.00 -15.03
N ALA A 136 11.94 10.56 -13.84
CA ALA A 136 11.01 10.24 -12.75
C ALA A 136 10.20 11.48 -12.31
N LEU A 137 10.82 12.65 -12.26
CA LEU A 137 10.15 13.91 -11.92
C LEU A 137 9.13 14.35 -12.98
N LEU A 138 9.32 14.02 -14.25
CA LEU A 138 8.36 14.34 -15.32
C LEU A 138 7.02 13.61 -15.17
N LYS A 139 6.94 12.57 -14.32
CA LYS A 139 5.67 11.91 -13.94
C LYS A 139 4.75 12.80 -13.11
N PHE A 140 5.27 13.91 -12.55
CA PHE A 140 4.52 14.85 -11.70
C PHE A 140 4.42 16.24 -12.34
N PRO A 141 3.80 16.37 -13.53
CA PRO A 141 3.82 17.61 -14.31
C PRO A 141 3.04 18.77 -13.68
N ASP A 142 2.14 18.50 -12.73
CA ASP A 142 1.35 19.53 -12.04
C ASP A 142 1.97 19.96 -10.72
N ASN A 143 3.03 19.27 -10.25
CA ASN A 143 3.70 19.62 -9.01
C ASN A 143 4.59 20.87 -9.21
N GLN A 144 4.20 21.96 -8.56
CA GLN A 144 4.88 23.25 -8.69
C GLN A 144 6.32 23.22 -8.16
N THR A 145 6.59 22.45 -7.11
CA THR A 145 7.93 22.28 -6.55
C THR A 145 8.83 21.52 -7.52
N VAL A 146 8.32 20.48 -8.17
CA VAL A 146 9.05 19.74 -9.22
C VAL A 146 9.42 20.67 -10.38
N ARG A 147 8.45 21.44 -10.89
CA ARG A 147 8.69 22.42 -11.94
C ARG A 147 9.77 23.43 -11.57
N ASN A 148 9.69 23.97 -10.35
CA ASN A 148 10.68 24.93 -9.85
C ASN A 148 12.08 24.29 -9.78
N THR A 149 12.19 23.07 -9.25
CA THR A 149 13.46 22.36 -9.18
C THR A 149 14.06 22.10 -10.57
N LEU A 150 13.25 21.73 -11.57
CA LEU A 150 13.74 21.53 -12.94
C LEU A 150 14.22 22.83 -13.59
N ILE A 151 13.54 23.95 -13.35
CA ILE A 151 14.00 25.28 -13.80
C ILE A 151 15.32 25.63 -13.11
N ASP A 152 15.39 25.50 -11.79
CA ASP A 152 16.60 25.80 -11.02
C ASP A 152 17.78 24.95 -11.50
N ALA A 153 17.56 23.65 -11.71
CA ALA A 153 18.58 22.74 -12.26
C ALA A 153 19.04 23.19 -13.65
N LEU A 154 18.12 23.61 -14.54
CA LEU A 154 18.45 24.09 -15.88
C LEU A 154 19.41 25.30 -15.85
N GLY A 155 19.26 26.19 -14.86
CA GLY A 155 20.12 27.37 -14.74
C GLY A 155 21.52 27.09 -14.18
N ASN A 156 21.69 25.97 -13.46
CA ASN A 156 22.93 25.68 -12.73
C ASN A 156 23.74 24.52 -13.33
N GLU A 157 23.08 23.59 -14.03
CA GLU A 157 23.72 22.41 -14.58
C GLU A 157 24.75 22.77 -15.65
N LYS A 158 25.90 22.10 -15.60
CA LYS A 158 27.04 22.31 -16.51
C LYS A 158 27.28 21.11 -17.41
N GLU A 159 26.82 19.93 -17.02
CA GLU A 159 27.01 18.74 -17.83
C GLU A 159 26.12 18.77 -19.08
N PRO A 160 26.68 18.76 -20.31
CA PRO A 160 25.91 19.02 -21.52
C PRO A 160 24.77 18.03 -21.77
N LEU A 161 24.95 16.76 -21.42
CA LEU A 161 23.91 15.74 -21.59
C LEU A 161 22.73 15.98 -20.63
N VAL A 162 23.02 16.39 -19.40
CA VAL A 162 21.99 16.71 -18.40
C VAL A 162 21.29 18.03 -18.78
N GLN A 163 22.02 19.03 -19.27
CA GLN A 163 21.43 20.26 -19.81
C GLN A 163 20.44 19.97 -20.95
N LEU A 164 20.82 19.12 -21.91
CA LEU A 164 19.92 18.72 -23.01
C LEU A 164 18.67 18.02 -22.48
N LYS A 165 18.82 17.18 -21.45
CA LYS A 165 17.69 16.51 -20.80
C LYS A 165 16.76 17.52 -20.13
N LEU A 166 17.30 18.47 -19.38
CA LEU A 166 16.54 19.54 -18.72
C LEU A 166 15.80 20.42 -19.72
N ILE A 167 16.45 20.84 -20.81
CA ILE A 167 15.82 21.62 -21.90
C ILE A 167 14.60 20.87 -22.46
N LYS A 168 14.76 19.57 -22.78
CA LYS A 168 13.64 18.74 -23.26
C LYS A 168 12.52 18.63 -22.23
N SER A 169 12.88 18.54 -20.96
CA SER A 169 11.93 18.38 -19.86
C SER A 169 11.08 19.64 -19.65
N VAL A 170 11.70 20.81 -19.62
CA VAL A 170 10.96 22.08 -19.53
C VAL A 170 10.15 22.37 -20.81
N ALA A 171 10.57 21.84 -21.96
CA ALA A 171 9.78 21.88 -23.20
C ALA A 171 8.50 21.03 -23.09
N ILE A 172 8.61 19.79 -22.63
CA ILE A 172 7.46 18.88 -22.39
C ILE A 172 6.45 19.56 -21.44
N LEU A 173 6.96 20.19 -20.39
CA LEU A 173 6.15 20.88 -19.39
C LEU A 173 5.61 22.26 -19.84
N ARG A 174 6.02 22.74 -21.03
CA ARG A 174 5.72 24.08 -21.57
C ARG A 174 6.01 25.20 -20.57
N GLU A 175 7.15 25.10 -19.91
CA GLU A 175 7.47 25.94 -18.76
C GLU A 175 7.99 27.32 -19.19
N GLN A 176 7.10 28.31 -19.26
CA GLN A 176 7.43 29.67 -19.68
C GLN A 176 8.45 30.37 -18.76
N ARG A 177 8.55 29.96 -17.49
CA ARG A 177 9.50 30.54 -16.54
C ARG A 177 10.93 30.09 -16.78
N ALA A 178 11.18 29.12 -17.66
CA ALA A 178 12.51 28.67 -18.04
C ALA A 178 13.23 29.63 -19.01
N LYS A 179 12.53 30.60 -19.62
CA LYS A 179 13.10 31.52 -20.64
C LYS A 179 14.41 32.20 -20.19
N PRO A 180 14.54 32.78 -18.98
CA PRO A 180 15.79 33.42 -18.56
C PRO A 180 16.96 32.43 -18.50
N ASN A 181 16.70 31.19 -18.08
CA ASN A 181 17.74 30.17 -17.99
C ASN A 181 18.16 29.70 -19.39
N LEU A 182 17.22 29.61 -20.34
CA LEU A 182 17.52 29.31 -21.74
C LEU A 182 18.36 30.42 -22.39
N GLU A 183 18.03 31.69 -22.15
CA GLU A 183 18.81 32.85 -22.59
C GLU A 183 20.24 32.78 -22.03
N GLY A 184 20.38 32.51 -20.73
CA GLY A 184 21.68 32.32 -20.08
C GLY A 184 22.54 31.23 -20.75
N ILE A 185 21.95 30.09 -21.10
CA ILE A 185 22.65 29.00 -21.82
C ILE A 185 23.11 29.44 -23.22
N ILE A 186 22.28 30.21 -23.94
CA ILE A 186 22.60 30.69 -25.29
C ILE A 186 23.79 31.65 -25.27
N GLU A 187 23.79 32.56 -24.29
CA GLU A 187 24.81 33.60 -24.13
C GLU A 187 26.12 33.08 -23.51
N ASP A 188 26.06 32.02 -22.72
CA ASP A 188 27.22 31.40 -22.07
C ASP A 188 28.25 30.91 -23.10
N LYS A 189 29.46 31.45 -23.07
CA LYS A 189 30.54 31.12 -24.02
C LYS A 189 31.04 29.67 -23.88
N GLU A 190 30.88 29.07 -22.71
CA GLU A 190 31.34 27.70 -22.43
C GLU A 190 30.32 26.64 -22.85
N SER A 191 29.05 27.02 -23.01
CA SER A 191 27.98 26.12 -23.43
C SER A 191 28.22 25.56 -24.84
N LEU A 192 28.09 24.24 -24.99
CA LEU A 192 28.34 23.56 -26.27
C LEU A 192 27.34 24.00 -27.36
N PRO A 193 27.76 24.05 -28.64
CA PRO A 193 26.88 24.48 -29.75
C PRO A 193 25.54 23.71 -29.83
N ILE A 194 25.55 22.41 -29.55
CA ILE A 194 24.34 21.58 -29.55
C ILE A 194 23.34 21.98 -28.45
N VAL A 195 23.85 22.35 -27.26
CA VAL A 195 23.01 22.79 -26.14
C VAL A 195 22.39 24.14 -26.47
N LYS A 196 23.19 25.09 -26.97
CA LYS A 196 22.72 26.40 -27.44
C LYS A 196 21.65 26.29 -28.51
N GLY A 197 21.85 25.40 -29.48
CA GLY A 197 20.90 25.15 -30.55
C GLY A 197 19.54 24.68 -30.02
N ASN A 198 19.54 23.72 -29.10
CA ASN A 198 18.31 23.23 -28.47
C ASN A 198 17.64 24.31 -27.60
N ALA A 199 18.42 25.07 -26.82
CA ALA A 199 17.90 26.16 -26.01
C ALA A 199 17.26 27.26 -26.87
N SER A 200 17.91 27.64 -27.97
CA SER A 200 17.42 28.62 -28.94
C SER A 200 16.12 28.16 -29.61
N ALA A 201 16.07 26.89 -30.02
CA ALA A 201 14.87 26.31 -30.63
C ALA A 201 13.68 26.32 -29.66
N LEU A 202 13.91 25.92 -28.41
CA LEU A 202 12.85 25.96 -27.40
C LEU A 202 12.41 27.40 -27.09
N LEU A 203 13.35 28.33 -26.90
CA LEU A 203 13.02 29.73 -26.62
C LEU A 203 12.13 30.33 -27.72
N ALA A 204 12.42 30.02 -28.99
CA ALA A 204 11.59 30.42 -30.12
C ALA A 204 10.18 29.80 -30.08
N MET A 205 10.05 28.53 -29.70
CA MET A 205 8.75 27.86 -29.53
C MET A 205 7.92 28.46 -28.39
N LEU A 206 8.56 28.83 -27.28
CA LEU A 206 7.90 29.40 -26.11
C LEU A 206 7.44 30.87 -26.32
N ASN A 207 7.92 31.52 -27.37
CA ASN A 207 7.57 32.89 -27.75
C ASN A 207 6.42 32.97 -28.78
N GLN A 208 5.95 31.81 -29.27
CA GLN A 208 4.76 31.69 -30.10
C GLN A 208 3.51 31.51 -29.22
#